data_AF-A0A7K3GVN3-F1
#
_entry.id   AF-A0A7K3GVN3-F1
#
_cell.length_a   1.000
_cell.length_b   1.000
_cell.length_c   1.000
_cell.angle_alpha   90.00
_cell.angle_beta   90.00
_cell.angle_gamma   90.00
#
_symmetry.space_group_name_H-M   'P 1'
#
loop_
_entity.id
_entity.type
_entity.pdbx_description
1 polymer ?
#
loop_
_entity_poly.entity_id
_entity_poly.type
_entity_poly.pdbx_seq_one_letter_code
_entity_poly.pdbx_strand_id
1 'polypeptide(L)'
;RMAVRGAGFACLPGDPAAALPGARVVADEEALRAEVRASVAEHLEPVLAGFGPRMRRRGRALWGMATDEVVEGLWYVAHLLGEQERARHELELLLPGATKPYVGDAAFRELKGPDGEPLHTRDRASCCMFYTLRPEDTCATCPRTCDADRVNKLLATAG
;
A
#
# COMPACT_ATOMS: atom_id res chain seq x y z
N ARG A 1 5.19 -25.81 -5.14
CA ARG A 1 4.36 -25.12 -6.15
C ARG A 1 3.20 -24.47 -5.41
N MET A 2 3.15 -23.14 -5.32
CA MET A 2 1.98 -22.42 -4.81
C MET A 2 1.00 -22.22 -5.97
N ALA A 3 -0.29 -22.43 -5.72
CA ALA A 3 -1.36 -22.11 -6.64
C ALA A 3 -2.41 -21.32 -5.86
N VAL A 4 -2.83 -20.19 -6.41
CA VAL A 4 -3.94 -19.40 -5.87
C VAL A 4 -5.22 -19.99 -6.43
N ARG A 5 -6.13 -20.43 -5.56
CA ARG A 5 -7.51 -20.77 -5.95
C ARG A 5 -8.43 -19.66 -5.45
N GLY A 6 -8.88 -18.80 -6.35
CA GLY A 6 -9.96 -17.87 -6.04
C GLY A 6 -11.28 -18.63 -5.91
N ALA A 7 -11.95 -18.52 -4.77
CA ALA A 7 -13.29 -19.06 -4.59
C ALA A 7 -14.38 -18.19 -5.26
N GLY A 8 -14.06 -16.91 -5.51
CA GLY A 8 -14.91 -15.91 -6.14
C GLY A 8 -14.22 -14.54 -6.10
N PHE A 9 -14.90 -13.50 -6.57
CA PHE A 9 -14.42 -12.11 -6.51
C PHE A 9 -15.59 -11.14 -6.35
N ALA A 10 -15.32 -9.97 -5.76
CA ALA A 10 -16.29 -8.89 -5.67
C ALA A 10 -16.13 -7.89 -6.83
N CYS A 11 -17.24 -7.36 -7.33
CA CYS A 11 -17.23 -6.35 -8.39
C CYS A 11 -18.37 -5.33 -8.20
N LEU A 12 -18.27 -4.20 -8.89
CA LEU A 12 -19.30 -3.15 -8.84
C LEU A 12 -20.53 -3.49 -9.68
N PRO A 13 -21.67 -2.82 -9.42
CA PRO A 13 -22.80 -2.86 -10.33
C PRO A 13 -22.39 -2.36 -11.72
N GLY A 14 -22.72 -3.10 -12.77
CA GLY A 14 -22.38 -2.75 -14.15
C GLY A 14 -20.97 -3.15 -14.59
N ASP A 15 -20.16 -3.75 -13.71
CA ASP A 15 -18.89 -4.36 -14.10
C ASP A 15 -19.14 -5.49 -15.12
N PRO A 16 -18.46 -5.51 -16.29
CA PRO A 16 -18.61 -6.59 -17.27
C PRO A 16 -18.35 -7.99 -16.69
N ALA A 17 -17.50 -8.09 -15.66
CA ALA A 17 -17.19 -9.33 -14.96
C ALA A 17 -18.33 -9.81 -14.05
N ALA A 18 -19.36 -9.00 -13.77
CA ALA A 18 -20.48 -9.38 -12.91
C ALA A 18 -21.27 -10.60 -13.40
N ALA A 19 -21.18 -10.92 -14.70
CA ALA A 19 -21.80 -12.10 -15.30
C ALA A 19 -20.95 -13.38 -15.17
N LEU A 20 -19.69 -13.29 -14.71
CA LEU A 20 -18.80 -14.44 -14.61
C LEU A 20 -19.14 -15.32 -13.38
N PRO A 21 -18.95 -16.64 -13.46
CA PRO A 21 -19.09 -17.52 -12.30
C PRO A 21 -18.20 -17.07 -11.13
N GLY A 22 -18.78 -17.01 -9.93
CA GLY A 22 -18.07 -16.59 -8.71
C GLY A 22 -18.02 -15.07 -8.50
N ALA A 23 -18.61 -14.27 -9.39
CA ALA A 23 -18.79 -12.84 -9.17
C ALA A 23 -19.83 -12.57 -8.07
N ARG A 24 -19.48 -11.68 -7.13
CA ARG A 24 -20.39 -11.13 -6.13
C ARG A 24 -20.47 -9.62 -6.29
N VAL A 25 -21.61 -9.14 -6.77
CA VAL A 25 -21.84 -7.70 -6.92
C VAL A 25 -22.02 -7.06 -5.54
N VAL A 26 -21.20 -6.06 -5.23
CA VAL A 26 -21.34 -5.24 -4.01
C VAL A 26 -22.13 -3.96 -4.31
N ALA A 27 -22.59 -3.26 -3.26
CA ALA A 27 -23.49 -2.13 -3.42
C ALA A 27 -22.83 -0.92 -4.11
N ASP A 28 -21.61 -0.59 -3.73
CA ASP A 28 -20.89 0.60 -4.15
C ASP A 28 -19.37 0.45 -4.00
N GLU A 29 -18.63 1.50 -4.34
CA GLU A 29 -17.17 1.53 -4.25
C GLU A 29 -16.65 1.38 -2.83
N GLU A 30 -17.35 1.93 -1.83
CA GLU A 30 -16.89 1.79 -0.44
C GLU A 30 -17.07 0.36 0.06
N ALA A 31 -18.15 -0.30 -0.34
CA ALA A 31 -18.33 -1.73 -0.11
C ALA A 31 -17.22 -2.56 -0.78
N LEU A 32 -16.78 -2.17 -1.99
CA LEU A 32 -15.66 -2.83 -2.66
C LEU A 32 -14.33 -2.58 -1.95
N ARG A 33 -14.05 -1.35 -1.51
CA ARG A 33 -12.86 -1.02 -0.70
C ARG A 33 -12.87 -1.80 0.63
N ALA A 34 -14.04 -1.93 1.27
CA ALA A 34 -14.20 -2.74 2.47
C ALA A 34 -13.89 -4.22 2.22
N GLU A 35 -14.30 -4.76 1.08
CA GLU A 35 -13.97 -6.14 0.69
C GLU A 35 -12.46 -6.34 0.52
N VAL A 36 -11.78 -5.41 -0.15
CA VAL A 36 -10.31 -5.47 -0.33
C VAL A 36 -9.61 -5.47 1.02
N ARG A 37 -10.01 -4.58 1.92
CA ARG A 37 -9.47 -4.50 3.28
C ARG A 37 -9.74 -5.77 4.08
N ALA A 38 -10.94 -6.32 4.02
CA ALA A 38 -11.28 -7.55 4.74
C ALA A 38 -10.46 -8.74 4.20
N SER A 39 -10.40 -8.91 2.87
CA SER A 39 -9.68 -10.01 2.22
C SER A 39 -8.18 -9.99 2.53
N VAL A 40 -7.56 -8.80 2.48
CA VAL A 40 -6.14 -8.66 2.81
C VAL A 40 -5.90 -8.89 4.31
N ALA A 41 -6.75 -8.37 5.18
CA ALA A 41 -6.64 -8.58 6.61
C ALA A 41 -6.78 -10.07 6.97
N GLU A 42 -7.77 -10.77 6.40
CA GLU A 42 -7.97 -12.22 6.57
C GLU A 42 -6.71 -13.01 6.18
N HIS A 43 -6.06 -12.62 5.08
CA HIS A 43 -4.84 -13.27 4.64
C HIS A 43 -3.64 -12.99 5.56
N LEU A 44 -3.47 -11.74 5.99
CA LEU A 44 -2.29 -11.31 6.75
C LEU A 44 -2.39 -11.66 8.24
N GLU A 45 -3.58 -11.66 8.83
CA GLU A 45 -3.74 -11.85 10.28
C GLU A 45 -3.10 -13.16 10.79
N PRO A 46 -3.30 -14.34 10.17
CA PRO A 46 -2.62 -15.57 10.59
C PRO A 46 -1.10 -15.50 10.45
N VAL A 47 -0.60 -14.84 9.41
CA VAL A 47 0.83 -14.64 9.17
C VAL A 47 1.42 -13.76 10.28
N LEU A 48 0.81 -12.61 10.54
CA LEU A 48 1.25 -11.69 11.59
C LEU A 48 1.14 -12.31 12.99
N ALA A 49 0.12 -13.12 13.26
CA ALA A 49 -0.01 -13.86 14.51
C ALA A 49 1.09 -14.92 14.67
N GLY A 50 1.43 -15.65 13.61
CA GLY A 50 2.46 -16.69 13.65
C GLY A 50 3.88 -16.14 13.82
N PHE A 51 4.20 -15.03 13.15
CA PHE A 51 5.53 -14.40 13.21
C PHE A 51 5.68 -13.39 14.35
N GLY A 52 4.59 -12.75 14.79
CA GLY A 52 4.60 -11.65 15.76
C GLY A 52 5.38 -11.95 17.05
N PRO A 53 5.19 -13.10 17.72
CA PRO A 53 5.95 -13.46 18.92
C PRO A 53 7.47 -13.59 18.73
N ARG A 54 7.94 -13.79 17.49
CA ARG A 54 9.35 -13.92 17.12
C ARG A 54 9.97 -12.60 16.65
N MET A 55 9.13 -11.60 16.40
CA MET A 55 9.56 -10.30 15.90
C MET A 55 9.77 -9.31 17.05
N ARG A 56 10.70 -8.36 16.85
CA ARG A 56 10.84 -7.20 17.76
C ARG A 56 9.68 -6.20 17.62
N ARG A 57 8.95 -6.25 16.50
CA ARG A 57 7.77 -5.42 16.22
C ARG A 57 6.52 -6.07 16.81
N ARG A 58 5.69 -5.27 17.50
CA ARG A 58 4.40 -5.71 18.09
C ARG A 58 3.24 -5.40 17.14
N GLY A 59 2.02 -5.86 17.49
CA GLY A 59 0.81 -5.81 16.65
C GLY A 59 0.61 -4.50 15.87
N ARG A 60 0.65 -3.33 16.53
CA ARG A 60 0.49 -2.04 15.83
C ARG A 60 1.55 -1.79 14.76
N ALA A 61 2.81 -2.14 15.02
CA ALA A 61 3.90 -1.97 14.06
C ALA A 61 3.81 -2.98 12.91
N LEU A 62 3.36 -4.20 13.18
CA LEU A 62 3.11 -5.22 12.16
C LEU A 62 1.96 -4.82 11.23
N TRP A 63 0.86 -4.30 11.77
CA TRP A 63 -0.22 -3.76 10.97
C TRP A 63 0.15 -2.46 10.23
N GLY A 64 1.09 -1.67 10.75
CA GLY A 64 1.68 -0.56 9.99
C GLY A 64 2.44 -1.04 8.76
N MET A 65 3.15 -2.16 8.85
CA MET A 65 3.78 -2.78 7.67
C MET A 65 2.72 -3.27 6.68
N ALA A 66 1.64 -3.90 7.16
CA ALA A 66 0.54 -4.33 6.29
C ALA A 66 -0.07 -3.15 5.51
N THR A 67 -0.29 -2.01 6.16
CA THR A 67 -0.69 -0.76 5.49
C THR A 67 0.31 -0.39 4.40
N ASP A 68 1.60 -0.35 4.74
CA ASP A 68 2.64 0.09 3.81
C ASP A 68 2.74 -0.81 2.58
N GLU A 69 2.68 -2.13 2.76
CA GLU A 69 2.75 -3.12 1.67
C GLU A 69 1.51 -3.07 0.75
N VAL A 70 0.31 -2.82 1.29
CA VAL A 70 -0.90 -2.65 0.46
C VAL A 70 -0.75 -1.43 -0.45
N VAL A 71 -0.35 -0.30 0.13
CA VAL A 71 -0.20 0.95 -0.62
C VAL A 71 0.91 0.80 -1.66
N GLU A 72 2.05 0.22 -1.30
CA GLU A 72 3.20 0.08 -2.20
C GLU A 72 2.99 -0.94 -3.30
N GLY A 73 2.36 -2.07 -3.00
CA GLY A 73 2.04 -3.08 -4.00
C GLY A 73 1.11 -2.52 -5.08
N LEU A 74 0.04 -1.83 -4.68
CA LEU A 74 -0.91 -1.21 -5.61
C LEU A 74 -0.29 -0.01 -6.34
N TRP A 75 0.54 0.79 -5.66
CA TRP A 75 1.27 1.89 -6.27
C TRP A 75 2.29 1.43 -7.33
N TYR A 76 2.97 0.32 -7.08
CA TYR A 76 3.86 -0.33 -8.04
C TYR A 76 3.08 -0.81 -9.27
N VAL A 77 1.94 -1.49 -9.08
CA VAL A 77 1.08 -1.90 -10.20
C VAL A 77 0.61 -0.68 -11.00
N ALA A 78 0.24 0.42 -10.34
CA ALA A 78 -0.16 1.64 -11.00
C ALA A 78 0.95 2.24 -11.88
N HIS A 79 2.22 2.18 -11.44
CA HIS A 79 3.36 2.56 -12.27
C HIS A 79 3.48 1.71 -13.52
N LEU A 80 3.34 0.39 -13.40
CA LEU A 80 3.40 -0.52 -14.54
C LEU A 80 2.28 -0.26 -15.56
N LEU A 81 1.14 0.26 -15.11
CA LEU A 81 -0.02 0.53 -15.93
C LEU A 81 -0.14 2.00 -16.39
N GLY A 82 0.70 2.91 -15.88
CA GLY A 82 0.57 4.36 -16.15
C GLY A 82 -0.65 5.01 -15.48
N GLU A 83 -1.14 4.44 -14.36
CA GLU A 83 -2.39 4.81 -13.69
C GLU A 83 -2.15 5.51 -12.34
N GLN A 84 -1.01 6.20 -12.19
CA GLN A 84 -0.55 6.73 -10.90
C GLN A 84 -1.55 7.70 -10.25
N GLU A 85 -2.07 8.68 -11.00
CA GLU A 85 -3.00 9.68 -10.44
C GLU A 85 -4.29 9.05 -9.92
N ARG A 86 -4.85 8.08 -10.67
CA ARG A 86 -6.02 7.31 -10.24
C ARG A 86 -5.70 6.48 -9.02
N ALA A 87 -4.57 5.78 -9.02
CA ALA A 87 -4.18 4.94 -7.90
C ALA A 87 -3.94 5.74 -6.62
N ARG A 88 -3.36 6.95 -6.71
CA ARG A 88 -3.21 7.86 -5.56
C ARG A 88 -4.58 8.13 -4.92
N HIS A 89 -5.54 8.57 -5.72
CA HIS A 89 -6.89 8.87 -5.25
C HIS A 89 -7.57 7.65 -4.63
N GLU A 90 -7.55 6.50 -5.31
CA GLU A 90 -8.17 5.27 -4.81
C GLU A 90 -7.51 4.74 -3.54
N LEU A 91 -6.19 4.88 -3.40
CA LEU A 91 -5.46 4.45 -2.21
C LEU A 91 -5.76 5.34 -1.00
N GLU A 92 -5.92 6.65 -1.19
CA GLU A 92 -6.36 7.57 -0.13
C GLU A 92 -7.76 7.22 0.38
N LEU A 93 -8.67 6.82 -0.53
CA LEU A 93 -10.01 6.33 -0.15
C LEU A 93 -9.96 4.93 0.47
N LEU A 94 -9.07 4.05 0.01
CA LEU A 94 -8.92 2.71 0.55
C LEU A 94 -8.40 2.75 1.99
N LEU A 95 -7.41 3.60 2.28
CA LEU A 95 -6.72 3.72 3.57
C LEU A 95 -6.69 5.18 4.06
N PRO A 96 -7.82 5.72 4.55
CA PRO A 96 -7.95 7.10 5.03
C PRO A 96 -7.43 7.33 6.47
N GLY A 97 -6.82 6.33 7.11
CA GLY A 97 -6.17 6.48 8.42
C GLY A 97 -6.94 5.97 9.64
N ALA A 98 -8.27 5.85 9.54
CA ALA A 98 -9.15 5.39 10.64
C ALA A 98 -9.62 3.93 10.48
N THR A 99 -8.96 3.15 9.63
CA THR A 99 -9.49 1.88 9.14
C THR A 99 -8.83 0.68 9.81
N LYS A 100 -9.37 0.23 10.94
CA LYS A 100 -8.87 -0.95 11.65
C LYS A 100 -8.98 -2.23 10.79
N PRO A 101 -8.05 -3.19 10.92
CA PRO A 101 -6.88 -3.20 11.81
C PRO A 101 -5.66 -2.43 11.25
N TYR A 102 -5.76 -1.87 10.05
CA TYR A 102 -4.69 -1.08 9.44
C TYR A 102 -4.32 0.13 10.29
N VAL A 103 -3.04 0.48 10.25
CA VAL A 103 -2.45 1.57 11.02
C VAL A 103 -1.88 2.59 10.05
N GLY A 104 -2.25 3.86 10.21
CA GLY A 104 -1.86 4.92 9.29
C GLY A 104 -2.75 4.98 8.06
N ASP A 105 -2.44 5.91 7.18
CA ASP A 105 -3.14 6.17 5.92
C ASP A 105 -2.23 5.89 4.71
N ALA A 106 -2.73 6.15 3.50
CA ALA A 106 -1.93 6.08 2.28
C ALA A 106 -0.78 7.12 2.26
N ALA A 107 -0.95 8.25 2.96
CA ALA A 107 0.06 9.26 3.24
C ALA A 107 0.78 9.85 2.01
N PHE A 108 0.12 9.92 0.85
CA PHE A 108 0.73 10.53 -0.33
C PHE A 108 0.99 12.02 -0.09
N ARG A 109 2.13 12.49 -0.59
CA ARG A 109 2.53 13.88 -0.52
C ARG A 109 3.39 14.25 -1.72
N GLU A 110 3.49 15.55 -1.94
CA GLU A 110 4.31 16.13 -2.99
C GLU A 110 5.48 16.89 -2.38
N LEU A 111 6.66 16.73 -2.98
CA LEU A 111 7.83 17.55 -2.76
C LEU A 111 8.12 18.37 -4.00
N LYS A 112 8.86 19.46 -3.85
CA LYS A 112 9.38 20.23 -4.99
C LYS A 112 10.80 19.79 -5.29
N GLY A 113 11.07 19.48 -6.55
CA GLY A 113 12.43 19.31 -7.03
C GLY A 113 13.16 20.64 -7.26
N PRO A 114 14.43 20.58 -7.69
CA PRO A 114 15.29 21.76 -7.83
C PRO A 114 14.74 22.82 -8.80
N ASP A 115 14.04 22.39 -9.85
CA ASP A 115 13.45 23.26 -10.87
C ASP A 115 11.96 23.56 -10.58
N GLY A 116 11.48 23.16 -9.40
CA GLY A 116 10.11 23.36 -8.94
C GLY A 116 9.11 22.33 -9.45
N GLU A 117 9.57 21.29 -10.12
CA GLU A 117 8.77 20.16 -10.59
C GLU A 117 8.20 19.35 -9.40
N PRO A 118 6.96 18.84 -9.50
CA PRO A 118 6.37 18.02 -8.45
C PRO A 118 7.01 16.64 -8.42
N LEU A 119 7.43 16.21 -7.23
CA LEU A 119 7.98 14.89 -6.96
C LEU A 119 7.06 14.17 -5.97
N HIS A 120 6.40 13.10 -6.44
CA HIS A 120 5.47 12.34 -5.62
C HIS A 120 6.17 11.35 -4.69
N THR A 121 5.72 11.29 -3.45
CA THR A 121 6.22 10.38 -2.41
C THR A 121 5.10 10.08 -1.41
N ARG A 122 5.43 9.34 -0.36
CA ARG A 122 4.55 9.13 0.79
C ARG A 122 5.34 8.96 2.09
N ASP A 123 4.65 9.19 3.19
CA ASP A 123 5.15 8.93 4.53
C ASP A 123 4.68 7.56 5.02
N ARG A 124 5.59 6.60 5.09
CA ARG A 124 5.25 5.24 5.55
C ARG A 124 4.71 5.24 6.98
N ALA A 125 3.72 4.38 7.24
CA ALA A 125 3.20 4.13 8.58
C ALA A 125 4.19 3.39 9.48
N SER A 126 5.16 2.68 8.90
CA SER A 126 6.16 1.89 9.61
C SER A 126 7.59 2.09 9.07
N CYS A 127 8.59 1.78 9.91
CA CYS A 127 9.97 1.67 9.46
C CYS A 127 10.30 0.21 9.12
N CYS A 128 10.70 -0.05 7.87
CA CYS A 128 11.13 -1.39 7.44
C CYS A 128 12.47 -1.84 8.05
N MET A 129 13.26 -0.92 8.63
CA MET A 129 14.58 -1.14 9.23
C MET A 129 15.65 -1.69 8.27
N PHE A 130 15.44 -1.60 6.96
CA PHE A 130 16.41 -2.08 5.96
C PHE A 130 17.78 -1.40 6.09
N TYR A 131 17.81 -0.14 6.56
CA TYR A 131 19.04 0.60 6.86
C TYR A 131 19.97 -0.11 7.86
N THR A 132 19.48 -1.05 8.66
CA THR A 132 20.33 -1.83 9.58
C THR A 132 21.17 -2.89 8.87
N LEU A 133 20.80 -3.23 7.63
CA LEU A 133 21.53 -4.14 6.75
C LEU A 133 22.39 -3.36 5.75
N ARG A 134 21.83 -2.27 5.19
CA ARG A 134 22.48 -1.40 4.20
C ARG A 134 22.12 0.06 4.46
N PRO A 135 22.91 0.78 5.27
CA PRO A 135 22.59 2.15 5.70
C PRO A 135 22.37 3.16 4.55
N GLU A 136 23.08 2.98 3.44
CA GLU A 136 23.03 3.82 2.25
C GLU A 136 21.76 3.60 1.39
N ASP A 137 21.15 2.41 1.49
CA ASP A 137 20.04 1.95 0.64
C ASP A 137 18.65 2.28 1.23
N THR A 138 18.48 3.49 1.77
CA THR A 138 17.15 3.97 2.17
C THR A 138 16.28 4.27 0.95
N CYS A 139 14.98 3.94 1.00
CA CYS A 139 14.04 4.23 -0.09
C CYS A 139 13.52 5.67 -0.03
N ALA A 140 12.93 6.15 -1.13
CA ALA A 140 12.34 7.49 -1.24
C ALA A 140 11.05 7.68 -0.41
N THR A 141 10.62 6.69 0.36
CA THR A 141 9.49 6.78 1.31
C THR A 141 9.93 6.49 2.75
N CYS A 142 11.25 6.46 3.01
CA CYS A 142 11.80 6.11 4.31
C CYS A 142 11.44 7.18 5.38
N PRO A 143 10.86 6.80 6.54
CA PRO A 143 10.56 7.75 7.62
C PRO A 143 11.81 8.20 8.40
N ARG A 144 13.01 7.76 7.99
CA ARG A 144 14.30 8.08 8.63
C ARG A 144 15.14 9.09 7.85
N THR A 145 14.68 9.51 6.66
CA THR A 145 15.38 10.46 5.79
C THR A 145 14.64 11.80 5.76
N CYS A 146 15.39 12.89 5.65
CA CYS A 146 14.81 14.22 5.46
C CYS A 146 14.30 14.41 4.02
N ASP A 147 13.58 15.50 3.77
CA ASP A 147 13.04 15.80 2.45
C ASP A 147 14.14 16.04 1.40
N ALA A 148 15.29 16.62 1.78
CA ALA A 148 16.41 16.83 0.86
C ALA A 148 16.97 15.49 0.34
N ASP A 149 17.22 14.52 1.24
CA ASP A 149 17.66 13.17 0.85
C ASP A 149 16.61 12.46 0.00
N ARG A 150 15.33 12.70 0.30
CA ARG A 150 14.21 12.11 -0.43
C ARG A 150 14.12 12.63 -1.87
N VAL A 151 14.24 13.94 -2.06
CA VAL A 151 14.29 14.58 -3.38
C VAL A 151 15.43 13.99 -4.21
N ASN A 152 16.64 13.92 -3.64
CA ASN A 152 17.81 13.34 -4.32
C ASN A 152 17.54 11.91 -4.80
N LYS A 153 16.86 11.09 -3.98
CA LYS A 153 16.51 9.71 -4.34
C LYS A 153 15.45 9.62 -5.44
N LEU A 154 14.40 10.45 -5.37
CA LEU A 154 13.33 10.47 -6.38
C LEU A 154 13.88 10.84 -7.76
N LEU A 155 14.77 11.83 -7.82
CA LEU A 155 15.44 12.24 -9.06
C LEU A 155 16.33 11.12 -9.63
N ALA A 156 17.01 10.35 -8.78
CA ALA A 156 17.86 9.24 -9.22
C ALA A 156 17.08 8.06 -9.81
N THR A 157 15.80 7.90 -9.46
CA THR A 157 14.89 6.88 -10.01
C THR A 157 14.09 7.33 -11.23
N ALA A 158 14.10 8.63 -11.55
CA ALA A 158 13.36 9.19 -12.67
C ALA A 158 14.14 9.17 -14.01
N GLY A 159 15.46 8.89 -13.95
CA GLY A 159 16.33 8.69 -15.11
C GLY A 159 16.57 7.22 -15.41
#